data_AF-A0A2N2Q9Z1-F1
#
_entry.id   AF-A0A2N2Q9Z1-F1
#
_cell.length_a   1.000
_cell.length_b   1.000
_cell.length_c   1.000
_cell.angle_alpha   90.00
_cell.angle_beta   90.00
_cell.angle_gamma   90.00
#
_symmetry.space_group_name_H-M   'P 1'
#
loop_
_entity.id
_entity.type
_entity.pdbx_description
1 polymer ?
#
loop_
_entity_poly.entity_id
_entity_poly.type
_entity_poly.pdbx_seq_one_letter_code
_entity_poly.pdbx_strand_id
1 'polypeptide(L)'
;MNNIVGNWKGNLEGEGNMTVKPAQDGYSVSLDVSAPGCTGSFEGSGTLAANTLKLTKTEDGQTCVLKVEFSDSQATVTEDGCMSYHGAACGFSGSLKKIN
;
A
#
# COMPACT_ATOMS: atom_id res chain seq x y z
N MET A 1 -9.02 15.43 -10.93
CA MET A 1 -7.97 14.54 -10.40
C MET A 1 -8.45 14.03 -9.06
N ASN A 2 -8.46 12.73 -8.84
CA ASN A 2 -8.89 12.16 -7.56
C ASN A 2 -7.86 12.53 -6.49
N ASN A 3 -8.30 13.14 -5.39
CA ASN A 3 -7.41 13.48 -4.29
C ASN A 3 -7.09 12.20 -3.50
N ILE A 4 -5.94 11.61 -3.77
CA ILE A 4 -5.50 10.37 -3.12
C ILE A 4 -4.83 10.60 -1.75
N VAL A 5 -4.43 11.84 -1.46
CA VAL A 5 -3.79 12.21 -0.19
C VAL A 5 -4.79 12.03 0.94
N GLY A 6 -4.33 11.42 2.02
CA GLY A 6 -5.15 11.17 3.20
C GLY A 6 -4.90 9.80 3.80
N ASN A 7 -5.81 9.42 4.70
CA ASN A 7 -5.75 8.16 5.41
C ASN A 7 -6.80 7.20 4.82
N TRP A 8 -6.41 5.94 4.69
CA TRP A 8 -7.24 4.87 4.16
C TRP A 8 -7.22 3.69 5.13
N LYS A 9 -8.37 3.06 5.32
CA LYS A 9 -8.51 1.88 6.17
C LYS A 9 -9.44 0.86 5.56
N GLY A 10 -9.18 -0.42 5.81
CA GLY A 10 -10.03 -1.50 5.32
C GLY A 10 -9.40 -2.86 5.54
N ASN A 11 -9.79 -3.80 4.71
CA ASN A 11 -9.39 -5.19 4.85
C ASN A 11 -8.37 -5.54 3.77
N LEU A 12 -7.17 -5.90 4.21
CA LEU A 12 -6.15 -6.61 3.44
C LEU A 12 -6.25 -8.09 3.80
N GLU A 13 -5.13 -8.81 3.91
CA GLU A 13 -5.12 -10.10 4.63
C GLU A 13 -5.25 -9.94 6.16
N GLY A 14 -5.39 -8.69 6.63
CA GLY A 14 -5.73 -8.28 8.00
C GLY A 14 -6.32 -6.87 8.02
N GLU A 15 -6.41 -6.23 9.18
CA GLU A 15 -6.75 -4.80 9.26
C GLU A 15 -5.64 -3.97 8.64
N GLY A 16 -5.98 -3.28 7.54
CA GLY A 16 -5.08 -2.43 6.79
C GLY A 16 -5.23 -0.96 7.12
N ASN A 17 -4.11 -0.26 7.31
CA ASN A 17 -4.06 1.19 7.46
C ASN A 17 -3.05 1.74 6.44
N MET A 18 -3.44 2.70 5.62
CA MET A 18 -2.56 3.33 4.63
C MET A 18 -2.61 4.85 4.75
N THR A 19 -1.45 5.49 4.70
CA THR A 19 -1.32 6.95 4.66
C THR A 19 -0.63 7.35 3.36
N VAL A 20 -1.25 8.25 2.60
CA VAL A 20 -0.69 8.82 1.36
C VAL A 20 -0.36 10.29 1.59
N LYS A 21 0.88 10.69 1.33
CA LYS A 21 1.38 12.07 1.46
C LYS A 21 1.99 12.56 0.14
N PRO A 22 1.92 13.86 -0.18
CA PRO A 22 2.71 14.45 -1.26
C PRO A 22 4.21 14.26 -1.00
N ALA A 23 4.98 14.00 -2.05
CA ALA A 23 6.44 13.98 -2.05
C ALA A 23 6.98 14.81 -3.23
N GLN A 24 8.29 15.06 -3.26
CA GLN A 24 8.93 15.89 -4.30
C GLN A 24 8.60 15.42 -5.73
N ASP A 25 8.65 14.10 -5.96
CA ASP A 25 8.42 13.49 -7.28
C ASP A 25 7.19 12.57 -7.32
N GLY A 26 6.15 12.87 -6.52
CA GLY A 26 4.90 12.10 -6.50
C GLY A 26 4.30 11.96 -5.11
N TYR A 27 4.18 10.72 -4.64
CA TYR A 27 3.56 10.40 -3.36
C TYR A 27 4.41 9.45 -2.54
N SER A 28 4.42 9.68 -1.22
CA SER A 28 4.93 8.75 -0.22
C SER A 28 3.75 8.00 0.39
N VAL A 29 3.93 6.70 0.59
CA VAL A 29 2.93 5.79 1.15
C VAL A 29 3.55 5.01 2.30
N SER A 30 2.80 4.95 3.39
CA SER A 30 3.03 4.03 4.51
C SER A 30 1.78 3.14 4.63
N LEU A 31 1.99 1.83 4.70
CA LEU A 31 0.95 0.81 4.74
C LEU A 31 1.27 -0.17 5.86
N ASP A 32 0.32 -0.40 6.74
CA ASP A 32 0.41 -1.37 7.83
C ASP A 32 -0.73 -2.39 7.71
N VAL A 33 -0.42 -3.66 7.97
CA VAL A 33 -1.40 -4.74 8.11
C VAL A 33 -1.24 -5.39 9.48
N SER A 34 -2.36 -5.64 10.17
CA SER A 34 -2.38 -6.35 11.45
C SER A 34 -3.50 -7.38 11.51
N ALA A 35 -3.15 -8.58 11.95
CA ALA A 35 -4.07 -9.67 12.24
C ALA A 35 -3.54 -10.49 13.43
N PRO A 36 -4.36 -11.33 14.09
CA PRO A 36 -3.86 -12.20 15.16
C PRO A 36 -2.69 -13.08 14.69
N GLY A 37 -1.51 -12.89 15.29
CA GLY A 37 -0.29 -13.62 14.93
C GLY A 37 0.44 -13.08 13.69
N CYS A 38 0.06 -11.90 13.19
CA CYS A 38 0.60 -11.34 11.97
C CYS A 38 0.64 -9.80 12.00
N THR A 39 1.82 -9.24 11.70
CA THR A 39 1.99 -7.80 11.51
C THR A 39 2.96 -7.58 10.35
N GLY A 40 2.62 -6.66 9.45
CA GLY A 40 3.48 -6.26 8.34
C GLY A 40 3.38 -4.76 8.11
N SER A 41 4.49 -4.17 7.66
CA SER A 41 4.52 -2.75 7.26
C SER A 41 5.31 -2.57 5.97
N PHE A 42 4.87 -1.62 5.16
CA PHE A 42 5.50 -1.23 3.91
C PHE A 42 5.59 0.30 3.83
N GLU A 43 6.78 0.79 3.52
CA GLU A 43 7.02 2.20 3.22
C GLU A 43 7.63 2.30 1.83
N GLY A 44 7.10 3.20 1.01
CA GLY A 44 7.61 3.43 -0.33
C GLY A 44 7.13 4.74 -0.93
N SER A 45 7.69 5.10 -2.07
CA SER A 45 7.28 6.25 -2.86
C SER A 45 7.06 5.86 -4.32
N GLY A 46 6.25 6.66 -5.01
CA GLY A 46 5.93 6.42 -6.42
C GLY A 46 5.20 7.58 -7.07
N THR A 47 5.06 7.48 -8.39
CA THR A 47 4.29 8.42 -9.20
C THR A 47 2.88 7.87 -9.48
N LEU A 48 1.90 8.76 -9.42
CA LEU A 48 0.52 8.43 -9.80
C LEU A 48 0.38 8.54 -11.31
N ALA A 49 0.01 7.45 -11.97
CA ALA A 49 -0.32 7.43 -13.40
C ALA A 49 -1.80 7.07 -13.58
N ALA A 50 -2.57 7.98 -14.18
CA ALA A 50 -4.03 7.93 -14.21
C ALA A 50 -4.63 7.82 -12.78
N ASN A 51 -4.87 6.61 -12.30
CA ASN A 51 -5.40 6.31 -10.97
C ASN A 51 -4.59 5.22 -10.24
N THR A 52 -3.44 4.82 -10.77
CA THR A 52 -2.62 3.76 -10.22
C THR A 52 -1.31 4.32 -9.71
N LEU A 53 -1.02 4.07 -8.44
CA LEU A 53 0.25 4.36 -7.81
C LEU A 53 1.06 3.08 -7.72
N LYS A 54 2.24 3.07 -8.34
CA LYS A 54 3.17 1.95 -8.26
C LYS A 54 4.28 2.30 -7.27
N LEU A 55 4.39 1.50 -6.22
CA LEU A 55 5.44 1.58 -5.22
C LEU A 55 6.40 0.42 -5.44
N THR A 56 7.68 0.66 -5.31
CA THR A 56 8.71 -0.39 -5.47
C THR A 56 9.69 -0.27 -4.33
N LYS A 57 9.90 -1.37 -3.60
CA LYS A 57 10.88 -1.48 -2.53
C LYS A 57 11.83 -2.62 -2.86
N THR A 58 13.13 -2.35 -2.83
CA THR A 58 14.18 -3.33 -3.05
C THR A 58 15.05 -3.40 -1.80
N GLU A 59 15.07 -4.54 -1.13
CA GLU A 59 16.01 -4.87 -0.03
C GLU A 59 16.57 -6.27 -0.27
N ASP A 60 17.82 -6.50 0.10
CA ASP A 60 18.51 -7.80 0.01
C ASP A 60 18.42 -8.49 -1.38
N GLY A 61 18.38 -7.68 -2.45
CA GLY A 61 18.32 -8.16 -3.83
C GLY A 61 16.96 -8.68 -4.28
N GLN A 62 15.94 -8.59 -3.42
CA GLN A 62 14.55 -8.89 -3.77
C GLN A 62 13.80 -7.59 -4.05
N THR A 63 12.68 -7.67 -4.76
CA THR A 63 11.90 -6.48 -5.11
C THR A 63 10.43 -6.77 -4.84
N CYS A 64 9.85 -5.99 -3.94
CA CYS A 64 8.42 -5.96 -3.64
C CYS A 64 7.80 -4.77 -4.40
N VAL A 65 6.76 -5.06 -5.16
CA VAL A 65 5.98 -4.06 -5.89
C VAL A 65 4.58 -4.03 -5.31
N LEU A 66 4.16 -2.87 -4.81
CA LEU A 66 2.75 -2.62 -4.50
C LEU A 66 2.14 -1.76 -5.59
N LYS A 67 0.98 -2.19 -6.09
CA LYS A 67 0.11 -1.38 -6.96
C LYS A 67 -1.11 -0.98 -6.15
N VAL A 68 -1.38 0.31 -6.11
CA VAL A 68 -2.57 0.87 -5.46
C VAL A 68 -3.43 1.53 -6.53
N GLU A 69 -4.59 0.97 -6.80
CA GLU A 69 -5.57 1.51 -7.74
C GLU A 69 -6.63 2.29 -6.98
N PHE A 70 -6.74 3.58 -7.24
CA PHE A 70 -7.68 4.48 -6.58
C PHE A 70 -8.97 4.65 -7.39
N SER A 71 -10.11 4.54 -6.72
CA SER A 71 -11.43 4.83 -7.27
C SER A 71 -12.23 5.63 -6.24
N ASP A 72 -12.27 6.95 -6.42
CA ASP A 72 -12.90 7.92 -5.52
C ASP A 72 -12.54 7.73 -4.04
N SER A 73 -13.38 7.01 -3.29
CA SER A 73 -13.21 6.71 -1.87
C SER A 73 -12.72 5.28 -1.57
N GLN A 74 -12.34 4.52 -2.59
CA GLN A 74 -11.77 3.17 -2.47
C GLN A 74 -10.36 3.12 -3.06
N ALA A 75 -9.53 2.25 -2.48
CA ALA A 75 -8.22 1.90 -2.98
C ALA A 75 -8.07 0.38 -2.96
N THR A 76 -7.67 -0.20 -4.08
CA THR A 76 -7.34 -1.63 -4.18
C THR A 76 -5.83 -1.78 -4.19
N VAL A 77 -5.31 -2.59 -3.27
CA VAL A 77 -3.88 -2.89 -3.16
C VAL A 77 -3.63 -4.28 -3.72
N THR A 78 -2.61 -4.40 -4.56
CA THR A 78 -2.10 -5.68 -5.07
C THR A 78 -0.60 -5.73 -4.90
N GLU A 79 -0.09 -6.84 -4.39
CA GLU A 79 1.34 -7.05 -4.21
C GLU A 79 1.91 -8.04 -5.23
N ASP A 80 3.18 -7.83 -5.59
CA ASP A 80 3.94 -8.72 -6.46
C ASP A 80 5.39 -8.80 -5.94
N GLY A 81 5.89 -10.02 -5.74
CA GLY A 81 7.24 -10.26 -5.21
C GLY A 81 7.44 -9.95 -3.71
N CYS A 82 6.37 -9.72 -2.95
CA CYS A 82 6.45 -9.29 -1.54
C CYS A 82 6.52 -10.45 -0.52
N MET A 83 6.36 -11.70 -0.96
CA MET A 83 6.38 -12.92 -0.13
C MET A 83 7.62 -13.03 0.78
N SER A 84 8.76 -12.49 0.34
CA SER A 84 10.00 -12.56 1.11
C SER A 84 10.12 -11.49 2.21
N TYR A 85 9.26 -10.45 2.19
CA TYR A 85 9.34 -9.29 3.08
C TYR A 85 8.53 -9.44 4.36
N HIS A 86 7.57 -10.37 4.40
CA HIS A 86 6.70 -10.57 5.57
C HIS A 86 6.76 -11.99 6.17
N GLY A 87 7.51 -12.92 5.58
CA GLY A 87 7.41 -14.33 5.98
C GLY A 87 5.97 -14.83 5.82
N ALA A 88 5.51 -15.73 6.68
CA ALA A 88 4.10 -16.17 6.72
C ALA A 88 3.12 -15.13 7.30
N ALA A 89 3.57 -13.89 7.51
CA ALA A 89 2.71 -12.81 8.00
C ALA A 89 2.04 -12.13 6.80
N CYS A 90 0.71 -12.22 6.75
CA CYS A 90 -0.25 -11.52 5.88
C CYS A 90 0.29 -10.61 4.79
N GLY A 91 -0.16 -10.86 3.57
CA GLY A 91 0.02 -9.98 2.44
C GLY A 91 -0.67 -8.62 2.58
N PHE A 92 -0.26 -7.70 1.72
CA PHE A 92 -0.83 -6.36 1.63
C PHE A 92 -2.00 -6.26 0.65
N SER A 93 -2.34 -7.35 -0.02
CA SER A 93 -3.39 -7.34 -1.03
C SER A 93 -4.78 -7.17 -0.40
N GLY A 94 -5.63 -6.32 -0.99
CA GLY A 94 -7.01 -6.12 -0.54
C GLY A 94 -7.59 -4.75 -0.86
N SER A 95 -8.53 -4.27 -0.05
CA SER A 95 -9.28 -3.04 -0.33
C SER A 95 -9.39 -2.13 0.89
N LEU A 96 -9.10 -0.86 0.69
CA LEU A 96 -9.17 0.20 1.68
C LEU A 96 -10.19 1.25 1.26
N LYS A 97 -10.76 1.94 2.25
CA LYS A 97 -11.64 3.09 2.07
C LYS A 97 -10.98 4.34 2.63
N LYS A 98 -11.16 5.46 1.96
CA LYS A 98 -10.72 6.75 2.47
C LYS A 98 -11.51 7.11 3.71
N ILE A 99 -10.82 7.52 4.78
CA ILE A 99 -11.46 7.85 6.07
C ILE A 99 -11.30 9.30 6.48
N ASN A 100 -10.46 10.09 5.80
CA ASN A 100 -10.30 11.55 5.92
C ASN A 100 -9.65 12.11 4.65
#